data_AF-A0A6L6F2G9-F1
#
_entry.id   AF-A0A6L6F2G9-F1
#
_cell.length_a   1.000
_cell.length_b   1.000
_cell.length_c   1.000
_cell.angle_alpha   90.00
_cell.angle_beta   90.00
_cell.angle_gamma   90.00
#
_symmetry.space_group_name_H-M   'P 1'
#
loop_
_entity.id
_entity.type
_entity.pdbx_description
1 polymer ?
#
loop_
_entity_poly.entity_id
_entity_poly.type
_entity_poly.pdbx_seq_one_letter_code
_entity_poly.pdbx_strand_id
1 'polypeptide(L)' 'QARVFAEVVNVTGVVLTKLDGTARGGIVIAVQRELGVPVKLVGLGEGPDDLALFDPIEFVEAIING' A
#
# COMPACT_ATOMS: atom_id res chain seq x y z
N GLN A 1 3.16 12.39 5.73
CA GLN A 1 1.86 12.34 6.44
C GLN A 1 1.79 11.14 7.37
N ALA A 2 1.97 9.91 6.90
CA ALA A 2 1.85 8.73 7.75
C ALA A 2 2.83 8.68 8.95
N ARG A 3 4.05 9.21 8.81
CA ARG A 3 5.01 9.34 9.92
C ARG A 3 4.44 10.13 11.11
N VAL A 4 3.82 11.28 10.85
CA VAL A 4 3.23 12.14 11.88
C VAL A 4 2.12 11.41 12.65
N PHE A 5 1.35 10.55 11.98
CA PHE A 5 0.36 9.70 12.65
C PHE A 5 1.01 8.63 13.52
N ALA A 6 2.05 7.96 13.03
CA ALA A 6 2.79 6.94 13.78
C ALA A 6 3.50 7.51 15.02
N GLU A 7 3.87 8.80 15.00
CA GLU A 7 4.44 9.50 16.16
C GLU A 7 3.39 9.77 17.27
N VAL A 8 2.10 9.82 16.92
CA VAL A 8 1.00 10.18 17.83
C VAL A 8 0.23 8.96 18.33
N VAL A 9 0.16 7.90 17.53
CA VAL A 9 -0.57 6.66 17.85
C VAL A 9 0.15 5.45 17.27
N ASN A 10 0.01 4.31 17.95
CA ASN A 10 0.60 3.06 17.49
C ASN A 10 -0.14 2.54 16.24
N VAL A 11 0.46 2.74 15.07
CA VAL A 11 -0.04 2.23 13.79
C VAL A 11 0.35 0.76 13.64
N THR A 12 -0.59 -0.11 13.27
CA THR A 12 -0.34 -1.56 13.09
C THR A 12 -0.37 -2.01 11.63
N GLY A 13 -0.65 -1.07 10.71
CA GLY A 13 -0.68 -1.30 9.28
C GLY A 13 -1.30 -0.15 8.53
N VAL A 14 -1.21 -0.20 7.21
CA VAL A 14 -1.71 0.85 6.32
C VAL A 14 -2.58 0.29 5.20
N VAL A 15 -3.43 1.15 4.66
CA VAL A 15 -4.21 0.92 3.46
C VAL A 15 -3.72 1.88 2.38
N LEU A 16 -3.45 1.36 1.18
CA LEU A 16 -2.96 2.15 0.05
C LEU A 16 -4.01 2.20 -1.06
N THR A 17 -4.61 3.36 -1.28
CA THR A 17 -5.63 3.55 -2.31
C THR A 17 -5.02 4.03 -3.63
N LYS A 18 -5.80 3.97 -4.73
CA LYS A 18 -5.41 4.45 -6.07
C LYS A 18 -4.23 3.67 -6.65
N LEU A 19 -4.34 2.34 -6.56
CA LEU A 19 -3.47 1.33 -7.15
C LEU A 19 -4.01 0.68 -8.48
N ASP A 20 -4.84 1.39 -9.27
CA ASP A 20 -5.22 1.36 -10.76
C ASP A 20 -4.56 2.32 -11.90
N GLY A 21 -3.41 2.12 -12.59
CA GLY A 21 -2.47 3.25 -12.95
C GLY A 21 -0.92 3.06 -12.74
N THR A 22 -0.09 3.95 -13.29
CA THR A 22 1.26 3.57 -13.80
C THR A 22 2.49 3.77 -12.89
N ALA A 23 2.38 4.29 -11.66
CA ALA A 23 3.55 4.75 -10.86
C ALA A 23 3.87 3.98 -9.55
N ARG A 24 3.63 2.66 -9.46
CA ARG A 24 3.16 2.09 -8.18
C ARG A 24 4.00 1.12 -7.38
N GLY A 25 5.02 0.52 -7.96
CA GLY A 25 5.90 -0.34 -7.17
C GLY A 25 6.58 0.41 -6.02
N GLY A 26 7.06 1.63 -6.33
CA GLY A 26 7.92 2.40 -5.44
C GLY A 26 7.23 2.89 -4.16
N ILE A 27 5.94 3.25 -4.22
CA ILE A 27 5.27 3.86 -3.04
C ILE A 27 5.05 2.85 -1.92
N VAL A 28 4.71 1.60 -2.25
CA VAL A 28 4.54 0.52 -1.27
C VAL A 28 5.85 0.27 -0.53
N ILE A 29 6.96 0.19 -1.28
CA ILE A 29 8.30 0.00 -0.72
C ILE A 29 8.70 1.20 0.16
N ALA A 30 8.45 2.42 -0.30
CA ALA A 30 8.79 3.64 0.44
C ALA A 30 7.99 3.74 1.75
N VAL A 31 6.69 3.44 1.72
CA VAL A 31 5.82 3.46 2.90
C VAL A 31 6.24 2.39 3.91
N GLN A 32 6.56 1.18 3.45
CA GLN A 32 7.05 0.11 4.32
C GLN A 32 8.37 0.50 4.98
N ARG A 33 9.31 1.10 4.24
CA ARG A 33 10.60 1.57 4.77
C ARG A 33 10.43 2.70 5.79
N GLU A 34 9.52 3.63 5.55
CA GLU A 34 9.31 4.79 6.42
C GLU A 34 8.57 4.42 7.72
N LEU A 35 7.58 3.54 7.65
CA LEU A 35 6.67 3.27 8.78
C LEU A 35 6.96 1.97 9.51
N GLY A 36 7.62 0.99 8.87
CA GLY A 36 7.90 -0.32 9.47
C GLY A 36 6.66 -1.18 9.73
N VAL A 37 5.49 -0.81 9.19
CA VAL A 37 4.22 -1.52 9.37
C VAL A 37 3.74 -2.18 8.06
N PRO A 38 2.99 -3.29 8.13
CA PRO A 38 2.51 -3.97 6.93
C PRO A 38 1.45 -3.16 6.18
N VAL A 39 1.46 -3.27 4.85
CA VAL A 39 0.29 -2.91 4.03
C VAL A 39 -0.72 -4.03 4.17
N LYS A 40 -1.96 -3.71 4.55
CA LYS A 40 -3.03 -4.68 4.77
C LYS A 40 -4.01 -4.75 3.61
N LEU A 41 -4.31 -3.61 3.00
CA LEU A 41 -5.30 -3.47 1.94
C LEU A 41 -4.80 -2.52 0.85
N VAL A 42 -5.30 -2.73 -0.36
CA VAL A 42 -5.05 -1.89 -1.52
C VAL A 42 -6.35 -1.53 -2.22
N GLY A 43 -6.49 -0.27 -2.62
CA GLY A 43 -7.61 0.20 -3.43
C GLY A 43 -7.22 0.24 -4.90
N LEU A 44 -7.91 -0.53 -5.74
CA LEU A 44 -7.65 -0.75 -7.16
C LEU A 44 -8.62 0.03 -8.06
N GLY A 45 -9.22 1.10 -7.55
CA GLY A 45 -10.23 1.90 -8.23
C GLY A 45 -10.95 2.83 -7.26
N GLU A 46 -12.11 3.33 -7.68
CA GLU A 46 -12.91 4.32 -6.93
C GLU A 46 -14.18 3.73 -6.30
N GLY A 47 -14.57 2.52 -6.71
CA GLY A 47 -15.75 1.81 -6.22
C GLY A 47 -15.55 1.17 -4.84
N PRO A 48 -16.66 0.88 -4.12
CA PRO A 48 -16.59 0.21 -2.83
C PRO A 48 -16.02 -1.21 -2.91
N ASP A 49 -16.16 -1.85 -4.06
CA ASP A 49 -15.67 -3.20 -4.33
C ASP A 49 -14.20 -3.24 -4.79
N ASP A 50 -13.58 -2.07 -4.99
CA ASP A 50 -12.20 -1.98 -5.47
C ASP A 50 -11.16 -2.11 -4.34
N LEU A 51 -11.58 -2.42 -3.11
CA LEU A 51 -10.69 -2.64 -1.98
C LEU A 51 -10.36 -4.13 -1.84
N ALA A 52 -9.08 -4.48 -1.99
CA ALA A 52 -8.58 -5.84 -1.91
C ALA A 52 -7.56 -6.02 -0.77
N LEU A 53 -7.37 -7.26 -0.32
CA LEU A 53 -6.23 -7.62 0.53
C LEU A 53 -4.93 -7.40 -0.23
N PHE A 54 -3.90 -6.92 0.49
CA PHE A 54 -2.58 -6.79 -0.11
C PHE A 54 -1.87 -8.14 -0.15
N ASP A 55 -1.56 -8.63 -1.34
CA ASP A 55 -0.67 -9.77 -1.55
C ASP A 55 0.71 -9.28 -2.03
N PRO A 56 1.77 -9.44 -1.21
CA PRO A 56 3.13 -9.04 -1.58
C PRO A 56 3.68 -9.78 -2.80
N ILE A 57 3.27 -11.03 -3.02
CA ILE A 57 3.73 -11.86 -4.14
C ILE A 57 3.12 -11.33 -5.43
N GLU A 58 1.78 -11.20 -5.48
CA GLU A 58 1.10 -10.65 -6.66
C GLU A 58 1.58 -9.23 -6.97
N PHE A 59 1.85 -8.42 -5.94
CA PHE A 59 2.39 -7.08 -6.11
C PHE A 59 3.78 -7.07 -6.74
N VAL A 60 4.69 -7.93 -6.29
CA VAL A 60 6.04 -8.05 -6.86
C VAL A 60 5.98 -8.59 -8.29
N GLU A 61 5.13 -9.58 -8.56
CA GLU A 61 4.91 -10.10 -9.90
C GLU A 61 4.41 -9.01 -10.86
N ALA A 62 3.47 -8.17 -10.41
CA ALA A 62 2.96 -7.05 -11.18
C ALA A 62 4.03 -5.98 -11.48
N ILE A 63 5.05 -5.82 -10.62
CA ILE A 63 6.17 -4.90 -10.86
C ILE A 63 7.18 -5.47 -11.86
N ILE A 64 7.48 -6.76 -11.76
CA ILE A 64 8.56 -7.39 -12.54
C ILE A 64 8.09 -7.79 -13.94
N ASN A 65 6.83 -8.23 -14.06
CA ASN A 65 6.27 -8.78 -15.30
C ASN A 65 5.25 -7.85 -15.98
N GLY A 66 4.94 -6.70 -15.38
CA GLY A 66 4.02 -5.69 -15.89
C GLY A 66 4.67 -4.62 -16.77
#